data_AF-A0A9D5TPV1-F1
#
_entry.id   AF-A0A9D5TPV1-F1
#
_cell.length_a   1.000
_cell.length_b   1.000
_cell.length_c   1.000
_cell.angle_alpha   90.00
_cell.angle_beta   90.00
_cell.angle_gamma   90.00
#
_symmetry.space_group_name_H-M   'P 1'
#
loop_
_entity.id
_entity.type
_entity.pdbx_description
1 polymer ?
#
loop_
_entity_poly.entity_id
_entity_poly.type
_entity_poly.pdbx_seq_one_letter_code
_entity_poly.pdbx_strand_id
1 'polypeptide(L)'
;MSKIMSVIADFKQGCDCGKKHETAICDIEISSGAVHRVGEILKKNGFSRNLLLVADENTLKAAEGITESLEGFSVTYKLYKNLRLATMEEVEAVEALIAGKDISVLSVGTGSLNDTCRLAAARQDKKLCIFATAPSMDGFASYGSPIVCNGFKATYAAKSPEVVIGDTKILAAAPNELKSAGFGDMVAKYVGLVDWQISTLLTGEYYCEKIASLTRDAVDELMDMADKVTANDEYTAGKIFEALLKTGIGMSFAQNSRPASGSEHIISHLIECVELRDGILPNFHGDDIGVCTLAMLKFYQELSEAETIDTQNETVDWDEVYAFYGEMAEEVRKLNEPENIVDDVDKDDLKNKWPQIVNIIKSVPSYETCKDAMKRAGCKITVEDIGKNEKLFENCIKFSPYMRKRLTLLRLRDMIKIG
;
A
#
# COMPACT_ATOMS: atom_id res chain seq x y z
N MET A 1 20.06 15.57 9.07
CA MET A 1 19.16 15.11 7.99
C MET A 1 18.74 13.70 8.34
N SER A 2 17.43 13.39 8.38
CA SER A 2 16.98 12.03 8.70
C SER A 2 17.46 11.03 7.65
N LYS A 3 17.57 9.73 8.01
CA LYS A 3 18.03 8.67 7.09
C LYS A 3 17.19 8.59 5.81
N ILE A 4 15.90 8.87 5.90
CA ILE A 4 15.00 8.87 4.74
C ILE A 4 15.28 10.07 3.81
N MET A 5 15.54 11.25 4.37
CA MET A 5 15.90 12.41 3.55
C MET A 5 17.22 12.20 2.80
N SER A 6 18.18 11.41 3.34
CA SER A 6 19.35 10.97 2.57
C SER A 6 19.02 10.02 1.43
N VAL A 7 18.04 9.11 1.60
CA VAL A 7 17.56 8.27 0.50
C VAL A 7 16.99 9.15 -0.61
N ILE A 8 16.13 10.12 -0.28
CA ILE A 8 15.56 11.03 -1.29
C ILE A 8 16.67 11.82 -2.01
N ALA A 9 17.68 12.30 -1.28
CA ALA A 9 18.80 13.03 -1.88
C ALA A 9 19.66 12.14 -2.79
N ASP A 10 19.86 10.87 -2.43
CA ASP A 10 20.61 9.90 -3.24
C ASP A 10 19.88 9.54 -4.54
N PHE A 11 18.56 9.38 -4.50
CA PHE A 11 17.76 9.18 -5.72
C PHE A 11 17.75 10.39 -6.66
N LYS A 12 17.90 11.60 -6.13
CA LYS A 12 18.00 12.84 -6.93
C LYS A 12 19.33 12.99 -7.69
N GLN A 13 20.38 12.26 -7.31
CA GLN A 13 21.68 12.31 -7.99
C GLN A 13 21.67 11.56 -9.33
N GLY A 14 20.65 10.75 -9.58
CA GLY A 14 20.51 9.95 -10.79
C GLY A 14 20.19 8.49 -10.46
N CYS A 15 19.73 7.77 -11.48
CA CYS A 15 19.48 6.34 -11.39
C CYS A 15 19.73 5.66 -12.74
N ASP A 16 20.33 4.48 -12.70
CA ASP A 16 20.65 3.68 -13.87
C ASP A 16 19.40 3.19 -14.62
N CYS A 17 18.22 3.26 -14.01
CA CYS A 17 16.95 2.96 -14.71
C CYS A 17 16.53 4.03 -15.72
N GLY A 18 17.25 5.16 -15.79
CA GLY A 18 17.01 6.25 -16.76
C GLY A 18 15.84 7.17 -16.42
N LYS A 19 15.06 6.89 -15.37
CA LYS A 19 14.00 7.78 -14.89
C LYS A 19 14.50 8.76 -13.83
N LYS A 20 13.87 9.93 -13.77
CA LYS A 20 14.01 10.87 -12.65
C LYS A 20 13.08 10.45 -11.52
N HIS A 21 13.61 10.39 -10.32
CA HIS A 21 12.87 10.01 -9.12
C HIS A 21 12.60 11.24 -8.27
N GLU A 22 11.34 11.64 -8.23
CA GLU A 22 10.89 12.87 -7.57
C GLU A 22 9.78 12.56 -6.56
N THR A 23 9.71 13.38 -5.52
CA THR A 23 8.65 13.38 -4.51
C THR A 23 8.48 14.80 -3.99
N ALA A 24 7.25 15.14 -3.57
CA ALA A 24 6.96 16.43 -2.95
C ALA A 24 7.54 16.54 -1.53
N ILE A 25 7.92 15.41 -0.91
CA ILE A 25 8.46 15.38 0.45
C ILE A 25 9.71 16.24 0.54
N CYS A 26 9.66 17.23 1.43
CA CYS A 26 10.78 18.11 1.76
C CYS A 26 11.22 18.03 3.22
N ASP A 27 10.39 17.50 4.12
CA ASP A 27 10.76 17.29 5.53
C ASP A 27 10.10 16.02 6.09
N ILE A 28 10.86 15.27 6.90
CA ILE A 28 10.38 14.08 7.62
C ILE A 28 10.91 14.17 9.05
N GLU A 29 10.00 14.23 10.01
CA GLU A 29 10.32 14.22 11.43
C GLU A 29 9.80 12.92 12.08
N ILE A 30 10.71 12.06 12.52
CA ILE A 30 10.38 10.84 13.26
C ILE A 30 11.12 10.92 14.58
N SER A 31 10.42 11.28 15.65
CA SER A 31 11.04 11.52 16.96
C SER A 31 10.03 11.48 18.10
N SER A 32 10.52 11.21 19.31
CA SER A 32 9.71 11.26 20.54
C SER A 32 9.20 12.68 20.80
N GLY A 33 7.89 12.85 20.99
CA GLY A 33 7.31 14.13 21.37
C GLY A 33 7.21 15.14 20.22
N ALA A 34 7.29 14.68 18.97
CA ALA A 34 7.08 15.50 17.77
C ALA A 34 5.71 16.20 17.76
N VAL A 35 4.70 15.64 18.45
CA VAL A 35 3.35 16.23 18.57
C VAL A 35 3.37 17.69 19.07
N HIS A 36 4.30 18.03 19.96
CA HIS A 36 4.42 19.39 20.53
C HIS A 36 5.14 20.39 19.60
N ARG A 37 5.71 19.93 18.49
CA ARG A 37 6.46 20.76 17.53
C ARG A 37 5.80 20.88 16.16
N VAL A 38 4.60 20.34 15.98
CA VAL A 38 3.92 20.33 14.66
C VAL A 38 3.79 21.74 14.10
N GLY A 39 3.29 22.72 14.87
CA GLY A 39 3.18 24.09 14.37
C GLY A 39 4.52 24.74 14.00
N GLU A 40 5.61 24.44 14.70
CA GLU A 40 6.96 24.89 14.34
C GLU A 40 7.40 24.29 12.99
N ILE A 41 7.22 22.99 12.81
CA ILE A 41 7.58 22.27 11.59
C ILE A 41 6.77 22.80 10.39
N LEU A 42 5.47 23.05 10.57
CA LEU A 42 4.61 23.64 9.53
C LEU A 42 5.07 25.06 9.16
N LYS A 43 5.40 25.90 10.15
CA LYS A 43 5.95 27.27 9.92
C LYS A 43 7.25 27.21 9.11
N LYS A 44 8.19 26.35 9.52
CA LYS A 44 9.49 26.14 8.85
C LYS A 44 9.33 25.73 7.38
N ASN A 45 8.35 24.89 7.07
CA ASN A 45 8.11 24.36 5.73
C ASN A 45 7.12 25.21 4.90
N GLY A 46 6.80 26.42 5.37
CA GLY A 46 6.01 27.41 4.64
C GLY A 46 4.57 26.99 4.39
N PHE A 47 3.95 26.31 5.36
CA PHE A 47 2.51 26.05 5.35
C PHE A 47 1.73 27.34 5.61
N SER A 48 0.53 27.44 5.06
CA SER A 48 -0.36 28.58 5.29
C SER A 48 -0.72 28.70 6.77
N ARG A 49 -0.99 29.93 7.23
CA ARG A 49 -1.47 30.18 8.59
C ARG A 49 -2.91 29.74 8.79
N ASN A 50 -3.66 29.59 7.71
CA ASN A 50 -4.96 28.92 7.74
C ASN A 50 -4.73 27.44 7.50
N LEU A 51 -5.20 26.59 8.42
CA LEU A 51 -5.09 25.14 8.31
C LEU A 51 -6.47 24.51 8.28
N LEU A 52 -6.62 23.49 7.44
CA LEU A 52 -7.65 22.48 7.62
C LEU A 52 -6.99 21.30 8.36
N LEU A 53 -7.41 21.06 9.59
CA LEU A 53 -7.07 19.84 10.33
C LEU A 53 -8.15 18.79 10.07
N VAL A 54 -7.75 17.66 9.51
CA VAL A 54 -8.62 16.51 9.24
C VAL A 54 -8.20 15.36 10.15
N ALA A 55 -9.11 14.88 10.98
CA ALA A 55 -8.84 13.83 11.96
C ALA A 55 -10.13 13.07 12.29
N ASP A 56 -10.01 11.99 13.06
CA ASP A 56 -11.14 11.42 13.78
C ASP A 56 -10.96 11.54 15.31
N GLU A 57 -12.01 11.22 16.06
CA GLU A 57 -12.00 11.30 17.53
C GLU A 57 -10.88 10.49 18.17
N ASN A 58 -10.51 9.33 17.61
CA ASN A 58 -9.46 8.47 18.15
C ASN A 58 -8.08 9.02 17.81
N THR A 59 -7.86 9.46 16.57
CA THR A 59 -6.55 9.96 16.13
C THR A 59 -6.23 11.31 16.76
N LEU A 60 -7.22 12.19 16.95
CA LEU A 60 -7.03 13.45 17.65
C LEU A 60 -6.74 13.22 19.13
N LYS A 61 -7.42 12.26 19.77
CA LYS A 61 -7.13 11.86 21.15
C LYS A 61 -5.72 11.26 21.29
N ALA A 62 -5.28 10.43 20.34
CA ALA A 62 -3.95 9.86 20.34
C ALA A 62 -2.86 10.93 20.16
N ALA A 63 -3.18 12.02 19.44
CA ALA A 63 -2.32 13.17 19.22
C ALA A 63 -2.53 14.31 20.25
N GLU A 64 -2.76 13.96 21.52
CA GLU A 64 -2.86 14.95 22.60
C GLU A 64 -1.64 15.90 22.61
N GLY A 65 -1.88 17.21 22.65
CA GLY A 65 -0.85 18.23 22.51
C GLY A 65 -0.74 18.84 21.10
N ILE A 66 -1.38 18.26 20.08
CA ILE A 66 -1.28 18.75 18.71
C ILE A 66 -1.96 20.11 18.55
N THR A 67 -3.13 20.31 19.14
CA THR A 67 -3.88 21.57 19.05
C THR A 67 -3.12 22.72 19.70
N GLU A 68 -2.50 22.47 20.86
CA GLU A 68 -1.64 23.43 21.55
C GLU A 68 -0.41 23.78 20.72
N SER A 69 0.20 22.80 20.04
CA SER A 69 1.35 23.04 19.16
C SER A 69 1.04 23.95 17.97
N LEU A 70 -0.25 24.08 17.60
CA LEU A 70 -0.72 24.90 16.50
C LEU A 70 -1.02 26.35 16.91
N GLU A 71 -0.54 26.80 18.08
CA GLU A 71 -0.62 28.20 18.47
C GLU A 71 -0.06 29.14 17.38
N GLY A 72 -0.88 30.14 17.03
CA GLY A 72 -0.60 31.07 15.94
C GLY A 72 -0.99 30.58 14.54
N PHE A 73 -1.81 29.54 14.44
CA PHE A 73 -2.56 29.16 13.24
C PHE A 73 -4.06 29.38 13.44
N SER A 74 -4.76 29.68 12.34
CA SER A 74 -6.23 29.67 12.27
C SER A 74 -6.67 28.30 11.77
N VAL A 75 -7.23 27.47 12.65
CA VAL A 75 -7.52 26.05 12.37
C VAL A 75 -9.01 25.84 12.15
N THR A 76 -9.37 25.36 10.96
CA THR A 76 -10.68 24.76 10.66
C THR A 76 -10.58 23.26 10.88
N TYR A 77 -11.60 22.67 11.52
CA TYR A 77 -11.62 21.25 11.85
C TYR A 77 -12.65 20.50 11.00
N LYS A 78 -12.22 19.40 10.38
CA LYS A 78 -13.10 18.36 9.83
C LYS A 78 -12.86 17.09 10.63
N LEU A 79 -13.74 16.86 11.61
CA LEU A 79 -13.64 15.72 12.53
C LEU A 79 -14.64 14.65 12.15
N TYR A 80 -14.14 13.43 12.01
CA TYR A 80 -14.95 12.24 11.86
C TYR A 80 -15.12 11.55 13.21
N LYS A 81 -16.20 10.79 13.37
CA LYS A 81 -16.32 9.89 14.53
C LYS A 81 -15.29 8.77 14.45
N ASN A 82 -15.17 8.15 13.28
CA ASN A 82 -14.19 7.11 12.95
C ASN A 82 -14.18 6.92 11.42
N LEU A 83 -13.15 7.40 10.73
CA LEU A 83 -13.09 7.26 9.26
C LEU A 83 -12.32 5.99 8.89
N ARG A 84 -13.06 4.91 8.61
CA ARG A 84 -12.50 3.61 8.22
C ARG A 84 -12.48 3.35 6.72
N LEU A 85 -13.09 4.22 5.92
CA LEU A 85 -13.19 4.08 4.48
C LEU A 85 -12.92 5.41 3.80
N ALA A 86 -12.01 5.43 2.82
CA ALA A 86 -11.80 6.59 1.97
C ALA A 86 -12.75 6.50 0.77
N THR A 87 -13.79 7.32 0.76
CA THR A 87 -14.76 7.40 -0.35
C THR A 87 -14.55 8.67 -1.15
N MET A 88 -15.02 8.68 -2.41
CA MET A 88 -14.99 9.90 -3.22
C MET A 88 -15.80 11.04 -2.59
N GLU A 89 -16.90 10.72 -1.90
CA GLU A 89 -17.70 11.70 -1.17
C GLU A 89 -16.88 12.43 -0.10
N GLU A 90 -16.06 11.71 0.67
CA GLU A 90 -15.23 12.35 1.69
C GLU A 90 -14.06 13.13 1.09
N VAL A 91 -13.57 12.72 -0.08
CA VAL A 91 -12.60 13.52 -0.86
C VAL A 91 -13.24 14.84 -1.25
N GLU A 92 -14.42 14.82 -1.86
CA GLU A 92 -15.16 16.02 -2.27
C GLU A 92 -15.52 16.92 -1.08
N ALA A 93 -15.85 16.34 0.08
CA ALA A 93 -16.09 17.08 1.31
C ALA A 93 -14.83 17.85 1.79
N VAL A 94 -13.65 17.23 1.72
CA VAL A 94 -12.38 17.91 2.03
C VAL A 94 -12.04 18.97 0.96
N GLU A 95 -12.28 18.68 -0.31
CA GLU A 95 -12.07 19.63 -1.42
C GLU A 95 -12.90 20.89 -1.24
N ALA A 96 -14.19 20.77 -0.90
CA ALA A 96 -15.08 21.90 -0.66
C ALA A 96 -14.56 22.84 0.45
N LEU A 97 -13.83 22.30 1.43
CA LEU A 97 -13.25 23.10 2.51
C LEU A 97 -12.00 23.86 2.09
N ILE A 98 -11.26 23.39 1.08
CA ILE A 98 -9.96 23.97 0.69
C ILE A 98 -9.95 24.70 -0.67
N ALA A 99 -10.93 24.41 -1.53
CA ALA A 99 -11.01 24.98 -2.89
C ALA A 99 -11.03 26.52 -2.86
N GLY A 100 -10.19 27.14 -3.71
CA GLY A 100 -10.11 28.60 -3.86
C GLY A 100 -9.56 29.38 -2.66
N LYS A 101 -9.06 28.71 -1.61
CA LYS A 101 -8.57 29.35 -0.38
C LYS A 101 -7.05 29.26 -0.22
N ASP A 102 -6.44 30.24 0.42
CA ASP A 102 -5.08 30.13 0.97
C ASP A 102 -5.16 29.36 2.30
N ILE A 103 -5.11 28.03 2.18
CA ILE A 103 -5.22 27.07 3.29
C ILE A 103 -4.32 25.87 3.00
N SER A 104 -3.69 25.30 4.02
CA SER A 104 -2.95 24.04 3.93
C SER A 104 -3.64 22.93 4.72
N VAL A 105 -3.39 21.67 4.36
CA VAL A 105 -4.05 20.51 4.99
C VAL A 105 -3.09 19.84 5.96
N LEU A 106 -3.58 19.57 7.17
CA LEU A 106 -2.94 18.71 8.16
C LEU A 106 -3.84 17.51 8.41
N SER A 107 -3.44 16.34 7.90
CA SER A 107 -4.10 15.07 8.23
C SER A 107 -3.48 14.51 9.50
N VAL A 108 -4.29 14.24 10.52
CA VAL A 108 -3.87 13.66 11.80
C VAL A 108 -4.48 12.27 11.89
N GLY A 109 -3.70 11.24 11.53
CA GLY A 109 -4.21 9.88 11.41
C GLY A 109 -3.38 8.98 10.51
N THR A 110 -4.00 7.89 10.07
CA THR A 110 -3.43 6.90 9.14
C THR A 110 -4.46 6.50 8.08
N GLY A 111 -4.04 5.73 7.08
CA GLY A 111 -4.94 5.04 6.14
C GLY A 111 -5.94 5.97 5.45
N SER A 112 -7.23 5.68 5.62
CA SER A 112 -8.32 6.37 4.93
C SER A 112 -8.33 7.89 5.10
N LEU A 113 -7.99 8.40 6.29
CA LEU A 113 -7.85 9.86 6.51
C LEU A 113 -6.80 10.45 5.57
N ASN A 114 -5.65 9.78 5.48
CA ASN A 114 -4.54 10.23 4.64
C ASN A 114 -4.90 10.11 3.16
N ASP A 115 -5.53 9.01 2.74
CA ASP A 115 -5.92 8.83 1.34
C ASP A 115 -6.94 9.88 0.87
N THR A 116 -7.94 10.17 1.69
CA THR A 116 -8.91 11.24 1.43
C THR A 116 -8.20 12.60 1.30
N CYS A 117 -7.32 12.95 2.25
CA CYS A 117 -6.61 14.23 2.22
C CYS A 117 -5.61 14.33 1.07
N ARG A 118 -4.92 13.24 0.73
CA ARG A 118 -3.92 13.19 -0.35
C ARG A 118 -4.57 13.43 -1.70
N LEU A 119 -5.71 12.79 -1.99
CA LEU A 119 -6.40 13.02 -3.25
C LEU A 119 -6.98 14.44 -3.32
N ALA A 120 -7.65 14.90 -2.25
CA ALA A 120 -8.21 16.25 -2.22
C ALA A 120 -7.14 17.33 -2.37
N ALA A 121 -6.02 17.21 -1.65
CA ALA A 121 -4.90 18.16 -1.74
C ALA A 121 -4.20 18.12 -3.11
N ALA A 122 -4.15 16.96 -3.77
CA ALA A 122 -3.62 16.85 -5.13
C ALA A 122 -4.49 17.61 -6.15
N ARG A 123 -5.81 17.42 -6.10
CA ARG A 123 -6.76 18.04 -7.03
C ARG A 123 -6.91 19.55 -6.82
N GLN A 124 -6.70 20.02 -5.59
CA GLN A 124 -6.83 21.44 -5.22
C GLN A 124 -5.48 22.17 -5.11
N ASP A 125 -4.37 21.52 -5.46
CA ASP A 125 -3.00 22.02 -5.37
C ASP A 125 -2.69 22.67 -4.00
N LYS A 126 -2.94 21.91 -2.93
CA LYS A 126 -2.70 22.36 -1.54
C LYS A 126 -1.53 21.63 -0.91
N LYS A 127 -0.73 22.35 -0.13
CA LYS A 127 0.27 21.73 0.74
C LYS A 127 -0.39 20.79 1.74
N LEU A 128 0.21 19.64 1.92
CA LEU A 128 -0.26 18.57 2.79
C LEU A 128 0.85 18.17 3.78
N CYS A 129 0.49 18.14 5.05
CA CYS A 129 1.25 17.50 6.09
C CYS A 129 0.46 16.30 6.62
N ILE A 130 1.14 15.18 6.81
CA ILE A 130 0.60 14.01 7.50
C ILE A 130 1.28 13.89 8.85
N PHE A 131 0.48 13.89 9.90
CA PHE A 131 0.86 13.48 11.25
C PHE A 131 0.34 12.05 11.49
N ALA A 132 1.25 11.08 11.41
CA ALA A 132 0.90 9.67 11.55
C ALA A 132 0.69 9.28 13.01
N THR A 133 -0.48 8.69 13.31
CA THR A 133 -0.83 8.23 14.67
C THR A 133 -0.68 6.72 14.86
N ALA A 134 -0.45 5.96 13.78
CA ALA A 134 -0.18 4.52 13.83
C ALA A 134 0.59 4.07 12.58
N PRO A 135 1.53 3.12 12.67
CA PRO A 135 2.26 2.61 11.52
C PRO A 135 1.53 1.41 10.88
N SER A 136 0.43 1.66 10.15
CA SER A 136 -0.52 0.60 9.76
C SER A 136 -0.55 0.20 8.27
N MET A 137 0.04 1.00 7.39
CA MET A 137 0.10 0.78 5.93
C MET A 137 1.09 1.75 5.28
N ASP A 138 1.54 1.50 4.06
CA ASP A 138 2.58 2.30 3.40
C ASP A 138 2.09 3.48 2.54
N GLY A 139 0.79 3.77 2.55
CA GLY A 139 0.16 4.85 1.79
C GLY A 139 0.49 6.27 2.26
N PHE A 140 1.37 6.46 3.26
CA PHE A 140 1.78 7.79 3.73
C PHE A 140 2.47 8.64 2.65
N ALA A 141 3.25 7.99 1.79
CA ALA A 141 4.14 8.66 0.83
C ALA A 141 4.04 8.08 -0.59
N SER A 142 2.98 7.31 -0.88
CA SER A 142 2.83 6.59 -2.14
C SER A 142 2.47 7.50 -3.33
N TYR A 143 2.45 6.95 -4.54
CA TYR A 143 2.03 7.68 -5.75
C TYR A 143 0.50 7.89 -5.83
N GLY A 144 -0.28 6.94 -5.35
CA GLY A 144 -1.74 6.97 -5.47
C GLY A 144 -2.46 6.76 -4.15
N SER A 145 -3.75 7.03 -4.14
CA SER A 145 -4.65 6.75 -3.00
C SER A 145 -5.74 5.80 -3.46
N PRO A 146 -5.94 4.65 -2.78
CA PRO A 146 -7.07 3.78 -3.03
C PRO A 146 -8.36 4.41 -2.46
N ILE A 147 -9.28 4.78 -3.35
CA ILE A 147 -10.55 5.43 -3.00
C ILE A 147 -11.69 4.57 -3.51
N VAL A 148 -12.72 4.42 -2.67
CA VAL A 148 -13.96 3.75 -3.04
C VAL A 148 -14.88 4.74 -3.77
N CYS A 149 -15.29 4.36 -4.97
CA CYS A 149 -16.28 5.07 -5.76
C CYS A 149 -17.29 4.04 -6.28
N ASN A 150 -18.58 4.23 -5.97
CA ASN A 150 -19.66 3.32 -6.38
C ASN A 150 -19.38 1.84 -6.03
N GLY A 151 -18.88 1.57 -4.83
CA GLY A 151 -18.55 0.21 -4.35
C GLY A 151 -17.26 -0.38 -4.91
N PHE A 152 -16.62 0.25 -5.91
CA PHE A 152 -15.37 -0.20 -6.50
C PHE A 152 -14.18 0.57 -5.92
N LYS A 153 -13.15 -0.15 -5.44
CA LYS A 153 -11.93 0.45 -4.91
C LYS A 153 -10.88 0.61 -6.00
N ALA A 154 -10.75 1.83 -6.51
CA ALA A 154 -9.77 2.19 -7.53
C ALA A 154 -8.62 3.03 -6.93
N THR A 155 -7.43 2.92 -7.53
CA THR A 155 -6.30 3.78 -7.17
C THR A 155 -6.30 5.04 -8.02
N TYR A 156 -6.46 6.19 -7.38
CA TYR A 156 -6.39 7.50 -8.03
C TYR A 156 -5.00 8.09 -7.87
N ALA A 157 -4.49 8.76 -8.91
CA ALA A 157 -3.26 9.54 -8.81
C ALA A 157 -3.45 10.62 -7.74
N ALA A 158 -2.58 10.59 -6.73
CA ALA A 158 -2.60 11.51 -5.61
C ALA A 158 -1.23 12.18 -5.49
N LYS A 159 -1.05 13.01 -4.46
CA LYS A 159 0.25 13.61 -4.16
C LYS A 159 0.87 12.95 -2.94
N SER A 160 2.19 12.82 -2.95
CA SER A 160 2.96 12.67 -1.72
C SER A 160 2.83 13.96 -0.89
N PRO A 161 2.78 13.87 0.45
CA PRO A 161 2.77 15.06 1.31
C PRO A 161 4.11 15.79 1.22
N GLU A 162 4.13 17.09 1.46
CA GLU A 162 5.39 17.84 1.61
C GLU A 162 6.09 17.51 2.92
N VAL A 163 5.31 17.24 3.98
CA VAL A 163 5.83 16.97 5.32
C VAL A 163 5.16 15.74 5.92
N VAL A 164 5.98 14.83 6.46
CA VAL A 164 5.50 13.69 7.25
C VAL A 164 6.07 13.76 8.66
N ILE A 165 5.21 13.61 9.66
CA ILE A 165 5.58 13.63 11.08
C ILE A 165 5.11 12.32 11.71
N GLY A 166 6.01 11.61 12.38
CA GLY A 166 5.71 10.45 13.20
C GLY A 166 6.25 10.64 14.61
N ASP A 167 5.36 10.77 15.59
CA ASP A 167 5.76 10.81 17.00
C ASP A 167 5.96 9.37 17.50
N THR A 168 7.20 8.99 17.83
CA THR A 168 7.51 7.59 18.18
C THR A 168 6.78 7.10 19.43
N LYS A 169 6.40 7.99 20.36
CA LYS A 169 5.57 7.63 21.52
C LYS A 169 4.17 7.25 21.12
N ILE A 170 3.56 8.06 20.24
CA ILE A 170 2.22 7.83 19.75
C ILE A 170 2.19 6.57 18.88
N LEU A 171 3.17 6.41 17.99
CA LEU A 171 3.30 5.23 17.14
C LEU A 171 3.46 3.94 17.97
N ALA A 172 4.26 3.97 19.04
CA ALA A 172 4.45 2.81 19.92
C ALA A 172 3.20 2.46 20.74
N ALA A 173 2.47 3.49 21.19
CA ALA A 173 1.21 3.37 21.92
C ALA A 173 0.01 3.01 21.03
N ALA A 174 0.16 3.02 19.70
CA ALA A 174 -0.90 2.63 18.77
C ALA A 174 -1.40 1.20 19.04
N PRO A 175 -2.70 0.92 18.79
CA PRO A 175 -3.26 -0.42 18.92
C PRO A 175 -2.39 -1.48 18.24
N ASN A 176 -2.20 -2.62 18.92
CA ASN A 176 -1.36 -3.70 18.41
C ASN A 176 -1.83 -4.19 17.04
N GLU A 177 -3.15 -4.29 16.84
CA GLU A 177 -3.76 -4.66 15.56
C GLU A 177 -3.28 -3.76 14.40
N LEU A 178 -3.14 -2.45 14.62
CA LEU A 178 -2.66 -1.53 13.57
C LEU A 178 -1.16 -1.71 13.30
N LYS A 179 -0.34 -1.96 14.33
CA LYS A 179 1.09 -2.25 14.15
C LYS A 179 1.32 -3.58 13.44
N SER A 180 0.53 -4.60 13.79
CA SER A 180 0.54 -5.91 13.14
C SER A 180 0.04 -5.83 11.70
N ALA A 181 -1.01 -5.06 11.42
CA ALA A 181 -1.46 -4.79 10.04
C ALA A 181 -0.33 -4.13 9.22
N GLY A 182 0.35 -3.12 9.76
CA GLY A 182 1.50 -2.51 9.08
C GLY A 182 2.64 -3.50 8.80
N PHE A 183 2.89 -4.44 9.71
CA PHE A 183 3.86 -5.51 9.48
C PHE A 183 3.40 -6.48 8.38
N GLY A 184 2.13 -6.92 8.41
CA GLY A 184 1.54 -7.77 7.37
C GLY A 184 1.61 -7.12 5.99
N ASP A 185 1.32 -5.82 5.92
CA ASP A 185 1.51 -5.02 4.71
C ASP A 185 2.98 -5.02 4.27
N MET A 186 3.94 -4.87 5.17
CA MET A 186 5.37 -4.92 4.81
C MET A 186 5.84 -6.26 4.27
N VAL A 187 5.36 -7.39 4.80
CA VAL A 187 5.73 -8.73 4.28
C VAL A 187 5.25 -8.93 2.84
N ALA A 188 4.15 -8.29 2.44
CA ALA A 188 3.61 -8.33 1.08
C ALA A 188 4.58 -7.86 -0.01
N LYS A 189 5.57 -7.04 0.37
CA LYS A 189 6.57 -6.47 -0.56
C LYS A 189 7.37 -7.58 -1.25
N TYR A 190 7.55 -8.73 -0.61
CA TYR A 190 8.18 -9.90 -1.26
C TYR A 190 7.41 -10.37 -2.49
N VAL A 191 6.09 -10.54 -2.38
CA VAL A 191 5.24 -10.98 -3.50
C VAL A 191 5.14 -9.88 -4.56
N GLY A 192 4.99 -8.61 -4.14
CA GLY A 192 5.00 -7.47 -5.04
C GLY A 192 6.28 -7.37 -5.90
N LEU A 193 7.45 -7.57 -5.28
CA LEU A 193 8.74 -7.58 -5.98
C LEU A 193 8.88 -8.77 -6.93
N VAL A 194 8.48 -9.97 -6.51
CA VAL A 194 8.46 -11.17 -7.37
C VAL A 194 7.59 -10.94 -8.60
N ASP A 195 6.36 -10.45 -8.41
CA ASP A 195 5.44 -10.16 -9.51
C ASP A 195 5.97 -9.06 -10.44
N TRP A 196 6.66 -8.05 -9.90
CA TRP A 196 7.27 -7.00 -10.71
C TRP A 196 8.42 -7.54 -11.57
N GLN A 197 9.32 -8.32 -10.98
CA GLN A 197 10.45 -8.92 -11.68
C GLN A 197 9.99 -9.90 -12.78
N ILE A 198 8.98 -10.75 -12.50
CA ILE A 198 8.41 -11.66 -13.49
C ILE A 198 7.76 -10.88 -14.65
N SER A 199 7.00 -9.83 -14.33
CA SER A 199 6.38 -9.00 -15.36
C SER A 199 7.42 -8.36 -16.28
N THR A 200 8.49 -7.80 -15.72
CA THR A 200 9.61 -7.23 -16.48
C THR A 200 10.33 -8.27 -17.34
N LEU A 201 10.57 -9.47 -16.80
CA LEU A 201 11.23 -10.56 -17.54
C LEU A 201 10.44 -10.99 -18.79
N LEU A 202 9.11 -10.98 -18.70
CA LEU A 202 8.23 -11.46 -19.78
C LEU A 202 7.84 -10.35 -20.77
N THR A 203 7.58 -9.13 -20.28
CA THR A 203 6.98 -8.06 -21.09
C THR A 203 7.92 -6.87 -21.33
N GLY A 204 9.04 -6.81 -20.61
CA GLY A 204 9.89 -5.62 -20.59
C GLY A 204 9.28 -4.43 -19.85
N GLU A 205 8.24 -4.64 -19.02
CA GLU A 205 7.68 -3.58 -18.17
C GLU A 205 8.80 -2.87 -17.39
N TYR A 206 8.64 -1.55 -17.24
CA TYR A 206 9.55 -0.70 -16.46
C TYR A 206 9.87 -1.32 -15.10
N TYR A 207 11.16 -1.41 -14.80
CA TYR A 207 11.69 -1.85 -13.52
C TYR A 207 12.88 -0.99 -13.11
N CYS A 208 13.03 -0.79 -11.80
CA CYS A 208 14.15 -0.06 -11.24
C CYS A 208 14.74 -0.85 -10.08
N GLU A 209 15.93 -1.42 -10.31
CA GLU A 209 16.66 -2.19 -9.31
C GLU A 209 16.86 -1.39 -8.02
N LYS A 210 17.21 -0.10 -8.13
CA LYS A 210 17.41 0.77 -6.96
C LYS A 210 16.15 0.93 -6.10
N ILE A 211 14.96 1.02 -6.71
CA ILE A 211 13.68 1.06 -5.99
C ILE A 211 13.34 -0.30 -5.39
N ALA A 212 13.57 -1.38 -6.15
CA ALA A 212 13.37 -2.74 -5.68
C ALA A 212 14.26 -3.05 -4.46
N SER A 213 15.55 -2.68 -4.49
CA SER A 213 16.47 -2.81 -3.35
C SER A 213 16.02 -1.98 -2.15
N LEU A 214 15.62 -0.72 -2.35
CA LEU A 214 15.09 0.11 -1.27
C LEU A 214 13.90 -0.56 -0.56
N THR A 215 13.01 -1.17 -1.34
CA THR A 215 11.82 -1.86 -0.82
C THR A 215 12.20 -3.15 -0.11
N ARG A 216 13.12 -3.93 -0.71
CA ARG A 216 13.62 -5.19 -0.16
C ARG A 216 14.34 -4.97 1.17
N ASP A 217 15.25 -4.00 1.24
CA ASP A 217 15.98 -3.65 2.46
C ASP A 217 15.03 -3.20 3.58
N ALA A 218 13.95 -2.50 3.22
CA ALA A 218 12.96 -2.04 4.19
C ALA A 218 12.16 -3.19 4.83
N VAL A 219 11.77 -4.21 4.06
CA VAL A 219 11.07 -5.39 4.61
C VAL A 219 12.03 -6.32 5.36
N ASP A 220 13.24 -6.55 4.83
CA ASP A 220 14.25 -7.41 5.46
C ASP A 220 14.64 -6.87 6.86
N GLU A 221 14.83 -5.54 7.01
CA GLU A 221 15.09 -4.89 8.30
C GLU A 221 13.98 -5.18 9.35
N LEU A 222 12.72 -5.27 8.92
CA LEU A 222 11.60 -5.51 9.83
C LEU A 222 11.42 -6.98 10.21
N MET A 223 11.73 -7.92 9.31
CA MET A 223 11.61 -9.36 9.59
C MET A 223 12.40 -9.78 10.84
N ASP A 224 13.56 -9.16 11.06
CA ASP A 224 14.41 -9.35 12.25
C ASP A 224 13.80 -8.78 13.54
N MET A 225 12.84 -7.85 13.42
CA MET A 225 12.21 -7.15 14.54
C MET A 225 10.81 -7.68 14.88
N ALA A 226 10.35 -8.74 14.22
CA ALA A 226 8.97 -9.24 14.33
C ALA A 226 8.48 -9.43 15.78
N ASP A 227 9.32 -9.96 16.68
CA ASP A 227 8.97 -10.20 18.10
C ASP A 227 8.64 -8.93 18.90
N LYS A 228 9.00 -7.75 18.37
CA LYS A 228 8.82 -6.45 19.04
C LYS A 228 7.68 -5.62 18.45
N VAL A 229 7.03 -6.07 17.38
CA VAL A 229 6.00 -5.29 16.66
C VAL A 229 4.85 -4.87 17.57
N THR A 230 4.37 -5.76 18.44
CA THR A 230 3.27 -5.49 19.37
C THR A 230 3.73 -4.86 20.69
N ALA A 231 5.05 -4.69 20.90
CA ALA A 231 5.55 -4.01 22.08
C ALA A 231 5.24 -2.52 22.02
N ASN A 232 5.12 -1.88 23.20
CA ASN A 232 5.15 -0.42 23.31
C ASN A 232 6.60 0.05 23.32
N ASP A 233 7.28 -0.09 22.18
CA ASP A 233 8.70 0.23 22.00
C ASP A 233 8.86 1.29 20.90
N GLU A 234 9.28 2.49 21.30
CA GLU A 234 9.42 3.65 20.40
C GLU A 234 10.38 3.39 19.24
N TYR A 235 11.47 2.66 19.49
CA TYR A 235 12.45 2.33 18.46
C TYR A 235 11.82 1.44 17.39
N THR A 236 11.18 0.34 17.79
CA THR A 236 10.52 -0.59 16.86
C THR A 236 9.38 0.08 16.11
N ALA A 237 8.52 0.85 16.78
CA ALA A 237 7.44 1.56 16.11
C ALA A 237 7.95 2.61 15.10
N GLY A 238 9.02 3.33 15.45
CA GLY A 238 9.72 4.23 14.54
C GLY A 238 10.29 3.49 13.32
N LYS A 239 10.84 2.29 13.52
CA LYS A 239 11.37 1.45 12.42
C LYS A 239 10.31 0.92 11.47
N ILE A 240 9.18 0.45 12.00
CA ILE A 240 8.03 0.06 11.17
C ILE A 240 7.57 1.26 10.33
N PHE A 241 7.42 2.43 10.96
CA PHE A 241 7.02 3.64 10.25
C PHE A 241 8.05 4.09 9.20
N GLU A 242 9.34 4.05 9.50
CA GLU A 242 10.41 4.35 8.54
C GLU A 242 10.35 3.44 7.32
N ALA A 243 10.13 2.13 7.52
CA ALA A 243 10.05 1.15 6.45
C ALA A 243 8.82 1.37 5.55
N LEU A 244 7.64 1.59 6.15
CA LEU A 244 6.42 1.95 5.42
C LEU A 244 6.60 3.25 4.60
N LEU A 245 7.34 4.24 5.14
CA LEU A 245 7.66 5.45 4.39
C LEU A 245 8.62 5.18 3.22
N LYS A 246 9.62 4.32 3.40
CA LYS A 246 10.54 3.94 2.31
C LYS A 246 9.78 3.28 1.15
N THR A 247 8.86 2.36 1.43
CA THR A 247 8.07 1.69 0.37
C THR A 247 7.08 2.65 -0.29
N GLY A 248 6.43 3.53 0.49
CA GLY A 248 5.63 4.64 -0.03
C GLY A 248 6.42 5.53 -1.00
N ILE A 249 7.60 6.01 -0.56
CA ILE A 249 8.50 6.81 -1.41
C ILE A 249 8.93 6.01 -2.65
N GLY A 250 9.21 4.72 -2.53
CA GLY A 250 9.51 3.84 -3.66
C GLY A 250 8.39 3.83 -4.70
N MET A 251 7.13 3.74 -4.28
CA MET A 251 5.98 3.87 -5.18
C MET A 251 5.90 5.26 -5.83
N SER A 252 6.14 6.33 -5.07
CA SER A 252 6.21 7.70 -5.61
C SER A 252 7.29 7.82 -6.71
N PHE A 253 8.47 7.24 -6.48
CA PHE A 253 9.58 7.23 -7.43
C PHE A 253 9.31 6.39 -8.68
N ALA A 254 8.57 5.28 -8.54
CA ALA A 254 8.16 4.44 -9.65
C ALA A 254 6.97 5.02 -10.43
N GLN A 255 6.25 5.97 -9.83
CA GLN A 255 4.97 6.52 -10.30
C GLN A 255 3.89 5.45 -10.51
N ASN A 256 3.94 4.39 -9.71
CA ASN A 256 2.98 3.30 -9.67
C ASN A 256 3.15 2.51 -8.37
N SER A 257 2.30 1.51 -8.15
CA SER A 257 2.37 0.68 -6.94
C SER A 257 3.24 -0.58 -7.05
N ARG A 258 3.89 -0.85 -8.18
CA ARG A 258 4.66 -2.10 -8.41
C ARG A 258 5.66 -2.44 -7.30
N PRO A 259 6.42 -1.49 -6.72
CA PRO A 259 7.38 -1.82 -5.67
C PRO A 259 6.78 -2.47 -4.43
N ALA A 260 5.49 -2.22 -4.14
CA ALA A 260 4.85 -2.63 -2.89
C ALA A 260 3.60 -3.49 -3.07
N SER A 261 3.09 -3.66 -4.29
CA SER A 261 1.79 -4.26 -4.57
C SER A 261 1.82 -5.20 -5.79
N GLY A 262 1.63 -6.48 -5.54
CA GLY A 262 1.44 -7.57 -6.50
C GLY A 262 0.07 -8.22 -6.36
N SER A 263 -0.01 -9.51 -6.66
CA SER A 263 -1.21 -10.36 -6.59
C SER A 263 -1.88 -10.34 -5.22
N GLU A 264 -1.11 -10.32 -4.14
CA GLU A 264 -1.59 -10.31 -2.75
C GLU A 264 -2.46 -9.09 -2.44
N HIS A 265 -2.07 -7.91 -2.94
CA HIS A 265 -2.87 -6.70 -2.82
C HIS A 265 -4.11 -6.73 -3.72
N ILE A 266 -4.04 -7.34 -4.90
CA ILE A 266 -5.19 -7.40 -5.82
C ILE A 266 -6.28 -8.31 -5.23
N ILE A 267 -5.88 -9.44 -4.61
CA ILE A 267 -6.81 -10.31 -3.88
C ILE A 267 -7.46 -9.54 -2.73
N SER A 268 -6.67 -8.87 -1.88
CA SER A 268 -7.21 -8.09 -0.75
C SER A 268 -8.16 -6.98 -1.20
N HIS A 269 -7.83 -6.22 -2.25
CA HIS A 269 -8.74 -5.21 -2.77
C HIS A 269 -10.05 -5.79 -3.31
N LEU A 270 -10.01 -6.99 -3.91
CA LEU A 270 -11.24 -7.66 -4.35
C LEU A 270 -12.10 -8.11 -3.16
N ILE A 271 -11.48 -8.63 -2.09
CA ILE A 271 -12.18 -8.95 -0.84
C ILE A 271 -12.89 -7.70 -0.31
N GLU A 272 -12.19 -6.57 -0.22
CA GLU A 272 -12.79 -5.30 0.24
C GLU A 272 -13.96 -4.86 -0.66
N CYS A 273 -13.85 -5.00 -1.99
CA CYS A 273 -14.95 -4.66 -2.91
C CYS A 273 -16.18 -5.57 -2.70
N VAL A 274 -15.97 -6.87 -2.50
CA VAL A 274 -17.06 -7.82 -2.24
C VAL A 274 -17.72 -7.53 -0.89
N GLU A 275 -16.95 -7.26 0.15
CA GLU A 275 -17.49 -6.89 1.46
C GLU A 275 -18.33 -5.61 1.39
N LEU A 276 -17.84 -4.57 0.71
CA LEU A 276 -18.57 -3.31 0.55
C LEU A 276 -19.87 -3.50 -0.22
N ARG A 277 -19.88 -4.32 -1.29
CA ARG A 277 -21.09 -4.70 -2.02
C ARG A 277 -22.11 -5.37 -1.08
N ASP A 278 -21.62 -6.20 -0.17
CA ASP A 278 -22.46 -6.96 0.76
C ASP A 278 -22.80 -6.15 2.04
N GLY A 279 -22.44 -4.85 2.10
CA GLY A 279 -22.72 -3.95 3.22
C GLY A 279 -21.85 -4.19 4.45
N ILE A 280 -20.72 -4.88 4.29
CA ILE A 280 -19.77 -5.23 5.33
C ILE A 280 -18.62 -4.22 5.29
N LEU A 281 -18.24 -3.70 6.45
CA LEU A 281 -17.08 -2.83 6.57
C LEU A 281 -15.80 -3.67 6.51
N PRO A 282 -14.88 -3.41 5.56
CA PRO A 282 -13.68 -4.24 5.41
C PRO A 282 -12.75 -4.17 6.63
N ASN A 283 -11.82 -5.12 6.73
CA ASN A 283 -10.79 -5.14 7.77
C ASN A 283 -9.78 -3.98 7.62
N PHE A 284 -8.81 -3.89 8.54
CA PHE A 284 -7.65 -3.04 8.29
C PHE A 284 -6.85 -3.59 7.11
N HIS A 285 -6.34 -2.71 6.27
CA HIS A 285 -5.74 -3.06 4.98
C HIS A 285 -4.68 -4.18 5.06
N GLY A 286 -3.73 -4.04 5.99
CA GLY A 286 -2.64 -4.98 6.17
C GLY A 286 -3.04 -6.34 6.77
N ASP A 287 -4.22 -6.45 7.40
CA ASP A 287 -4.71 -7.72 7.94
C ASP A 287 -5.01 -8.71 6.80
N ASP A 288 -5.82 -8.27 5.84
CA ASP A 288 -6.22 -9.11 4.70
C ASP A 288 -5.03 -9.34 3.77
N ILE A 289 -4.20 -8.33 3.54
CA ILE A 289 -2.99 -8.44 2.72
C ILE A 289 -2.01 -9.47 3.27
N GLY A 290 -1.82 -9.52 4.59
CA GLY A 290 -0.94 -10.49 5.21
C GLY A 290 -1.37 -11.93 4.90
N VAL A 291 -2.65 -12.24 5.04
CA VAL A 291 -3.20 -13.56 4.70
C VAL A 291 -3.08 -13.86 3.20
N CYS A 292 -3.35 -12.86 2.35
CA CYS A 292 -3.18 -13.00 0.89
C CYS A 292 -1.71 -13.25 0.51
N THR A 293 -0.77 -12.63 1.21
CA THR A 293 0.67 -12.79 1.00
C THR A 293 1.10 -14.22 1.31
N LEU A 294 0.65 -14.78 2.42
CA LEU A 294 0.90 -16.18 2.77
C LEU A 294 0.30 -17.14 1.73
N ALA A 295 -0.90 -16.87 1.24
CA ALA A 295 -1.51 -17.66 0.16
C ALA A 295 -0.66 -17.63 -1.13
N MET A 296 -0.19 -16.44 -1.53
CA MET A 296 0.62 -16.28 -2.75
C MET A 296 2.02 -16.86 -2.61
N LEU A 297 2.69 -16.70 -1.47
CA LEU A 297 3.98 -17.34 -1.22
C LEU A 297 3.86 -18.86 -1.31
N LYS A 298 2.83 -19.44 -0.71
CA LYS A 298 2.58 -20.89 -0.79
C LYS A 298 2.36 -21.34 -2.24
N PHE A 299 1.45 -20.68 -2.95
CA PHE A 299 1.17 -20.97 -4.36
C PHE A 299 2.43 -20.86 -5.24
N TYR A 300 3.22 -19.80 -5.07
CA TYR A 300 4.44 -19.60 -5.87
C TYR A 300 5.51 -20.63 -5.55
N GLN A 301 5.64 -21.04 -4.29
CA GLN A 301 6.56 -22.10 -3.90
C GLN A 301 6.17 -23.45 -4.52
N GLU A 302 4.90 -23.83 -4.45
CA GLU A 302 4.38 -25.04 -5.08
C GLU A 302 4.61 -25.03 -6.59
N LEU A 303 4.35 -23.89 -7.27
CA LEU A 303 4.69 -23.75 -8.69
C LEU A 303 6.19 -23.95 -8.96
N SER A 304 7.06 -23.43 -8.08
CA SER A 304 8.51 -23.47 -8.26
C SER A 304 9.15 -24.85 -8.04
N GLU A 305 8.37 -25.85 -7.61
CA GLU A 305 8.78 -27.25 -7.55
C GLU A 305 8.86 -27.88 -8.94
N ALA A 306 8.10 -27.37 -9.91
CA ALA A 306 8.16 -27.81 -11.29
C ALA A 306 9.43 -27.26 -11.97
N GLU A 307 10.37 -28.14 -12.34
CA GLU A 307 11.59 -27.74 -13.05
C GLU A 307 11.31 -27.21 -14.46
N THR A 308 10.25 -27.72 -15.09
CA THR A 308 9.78 -27.31 -16.42
C THR A 308 8.26 -27.22 -16.44
N ILE A 309 7.74 -26.45 -17.40
CA ILE A 309 6.30 -26.30 -17.64
C ILE A 309 5.99 -26.49 -19.12
N ASP A 310 4.75 -26.85 -19.40
CA ASP A 310 4.14 -26.58 -20.71
C ASP A 310 3.28 -25.32 -20.62
N THR A 311 3.04 -24.69 -21.77
CA THR A 311 2.27 -23.45 -21.86
C THR A 311 1.07 -23.57 -22.78
N GLN A 312 0.02 -22.81 -22.48
CA GLN A 312 -1.20 -22.74 -23.29
C GLN A 312 -1.72 -21.30 -23.41
N ASN A 313 -2.67 -21.08 -24.33
CA ASN A 313 -3.41 -19.82 -24.35
C ASN A 313 -4.29 -19.74 -23.11
N GLU A 314 -4.48 -18.53 -22.60
CA GLU A 314 -5.48 -18.29 -21.58
C GLU A 314 -6.86 -18.75 -22.09
N THR A 315 -7.61 -19.42 -21.22
CA THR A 315 -9.01 -19.75 -21.45
C THR A 315 -9.81 -19.21 -20.27
N VAL A 316 -10.60 -18.16 -20.50
CA VAL A 316 -11.44 -17.51 -19.47
C VAL A 316 -12.90 -17.72 -19.78
N ASP A 317 -13.66 -18.15 -18.78
CA ASP A 317 -15.12 -18.03 -18.79
C ASP A 317 -15.51 -16.61 -18.36
N TRP A 318 -15.63 -15.72 -19.34
CA TRP A 318 -15.97 -14.31 -19.09
C TRP A 318 -17.37 -14.14 -18.51
N ASP A 319 -18.31 -15.02 -18.83
CA ASP A 319 -19.66 -14.98 -18.26
C ASP A 319 -19.58 -15.26 -16.74
N GLU A 320 -18.77 -16.23 -16.32
CA GLU A 320 -18.51 -16.49 -14.90
C GLU A 320 -17.82 -15.30 -14.20
N VAL A 321 -16.79 -14.73 -14.84
CA VAL A 321 -16.08 -13.55 -14.31
C VAL A 321 -17.08 -12.41 -14.09
N TYR A 322 -17.84 -12.02 -15.10
CA TYR A 322 -18.78 -10.91 -15.00
C TYR A 322 -19.92 -11.20 -14.02
N ALA A 323 -20.40 -12.44 -13.95
CA ALA A 323 -21.38 -12.84 -12.95
C ALA A 323 -20.88 -12.67 -11.51
N PHE A 324 -19.60 -12.99 -11.24
CA PHE A 324 -19.01 -12.80 -9.91
C PHE A 324 -18.92 -11.32 -9.52
N TYR A 325 -18.50 -10.46 -10.45
CA TYR A 325 -18.37 -9.02 -10.21
C TYR A 325 -19.70 -8.29 -10.12
N GLY A 326 -20.76 -8.80 -10.75
CA GLY A 326 -22.10 -8.22 -10.69
C GLY A 326 -22.12 -6.77 -11.19
N GLU A 327 -22.52 -5.83 -10.34
CA GLU A 327 -22.57 -4.40 -10.68
C GLU A 327 -21.20 -3.80 -11.05
N MET A 328 -20.10 -4.42 -10.61
CA MET A 328 -18.73 -3.99 -10.94
C MET A 328 -18.23 -4.55 -12.29
N ALA A 329 -18.99 -5.40 -12.98
CA ALA A 329 -18.54 -6.11 -14.17
C ALA A 329 -18.11 -5.17 -15.31
N GLU A 330 -18.76 -4.00 -15.43
CA GLU A 330 -18.41 -3.01 -16.46
C GLU A 330 -17.01 -2.42 -16.26
N GLU A 331 -16.59 -2.17 -15.01
CA GLU A 331 -15.23 -1.70 -14.72
C GLU A 331 -14.20 -2.79 -15.02
N VAL A 332 -14.53 -4.05 -14.74
CA VAL A 332 -13.67 -5.20 -15.10
C VAL A 332 -13.56 -5.35 -16.61
N ARG A 333 -14.66 -5.18 -17.37
CA ARG A 333 -14.63 -5.25 -18.82
C ARG A 333 -13.70 -4.20 -19.42
N LYS A 334 -13.79 -2.94 -18.96
CA LYS A 334 -12.90 -1.85 -19.41
C LYS A 334 -11.41 -2.12 -19.19
N LEU A 335 -11.06 -2.95 -18.21
CA LEU A 335 -9.67 -3.28 -17.88
C LEU A 335 -9.11 -4.45 -18.70
N ASN A 336 -9.97 -5.26 -19.33
CA ASN A 336 -9.58 -6.48 -20.02
C ASN A 336 -9.95 -6.51 -21.51
N GLU A 337 -10.72 -5.53 -22.00
CA GLU A 337 -11.12 -5.41 -23.41
C GLU A 337 -10.75 -4.03 -24.00
N PRO A 338 -10.47 -3.94 -25.32
CA PRO A 338 -10.30 -5.06 -26.26
C PRO A 338 -8.95 -5.78 -26.12
N GLU A 339 -8.01 -5.21 -25.35
CA GLU A 339 -6.66 -5.73 -25.14
C GLU A 339 -6.49 -6.24 -23.71
N ASN A 340 -6.08 -7.49 -23.57
CA ASN A 340 -5.79 -8.13 -22.30
C ASN A 340 -4.29 -8.04 -21.97
N ILE A 341 -3.95 -7.99 -20.68
CA ILE A 341 -2.56 -7.88 -20.23
C ILE A 341 -1.71 -9.11 -20.58
N VAL A 342 -2.33 -10.25 -20.85
CA VAL A 342 -1.63 -11.49 -21.24
C VAL A 342 -1.42 -11.59 -22.75
N ASP A 343 -2.02 -10.72 -23.55
CA ASP A 343 -1.85 -10.74 -25.02
C ASP A 343 -0.39 -10.44 -25.42
N ASP A 344 0.32 -9.67 -24.58
CA ASP A 344 1.75 -9.35 -24.74
C ASP A 344 2.69 -10.46 -24.23
N VAL A 345 2.16 -11.59 -23.74
CA VAL A 345 2.96 -12.68 -23.18
C VAL A 345 3.15 -13.79 -24.21
N ASP A 346 4.38 -13.91 -24.72
CA ASP A 346 4.76 -15.03 -25.57
C ASP A 346 4.92 -16.32 -24.73
N LYS A 347 4.23 -17.38 -25.17
CA LYS A 347 4.16 -18.67 -24.46
C LYS A 347 5.46 -19.47 -24.51
N ASP A 348 6.21 -19.36 -25.60
CA ASP A 348 7.51 -20.01 -25.72
C ASP A 348 8.52 -19.28 -24.85
N ASP A 349 8.45 -17.95 -24.80
CA ASP A 349 9.23 -17.15 -23.85
C ASP A 349 8.89 -17.50 -22.39
N LEU A 350 7.62 -17.61 -22.02
CA LEU A 350 7.20 -18.03 -20.69
C LEU A 350 7.79 -19.40 -20.33
N LYS A 351 7.74 -20.36 -21.25
CA LYS A 351 8.31 -21.70 -21.08
C LYS A 351 9.84 -21.66 -20.94
N ASN A 352 10.52 -20.94 -21.83
CA ASN A 352 11.98 -20.87 -21.89
C ASN A 352 12.58 -20.10 -20.70
N LYS A 353 11.88 -19.07 -20.21
CA LYS A 353 12.29 -18.25 -19.07
C LYS A 353 11.84 -18.83 -17.72
N TRP A 354 11.14 -19.96 -17.70
CA TRP A 354 10.66 -20.60 -16.46
C TRP A 354 11.76 -20.82 -15.40
N PRO A 355 12.98 -21.30 -15.74
CA PRO A 355 14.05 -21.42 -14.75
C PRO A 355 14.44 -20.09 -14.08
N GLN A 356 14.33 -18.97 -14.81
CA GLN A 356 14.57 -17.64 -14.25
C GLN A 356 13.42 -17.21 -13.32
N ILE A 357 12.18 -17.53 -13.67
CA ILE A 357 10.99 -17.31 -12.82
C ILE A 357 11.13 -18.09 -11.50
N VAL A 358 11.54 -19.35 -11.56
CA VAL A 358 11.82 -20.18 -10.37
C VAL A 358 12.89 -19.54 -9.49
N ASN A 359 13.96 -18.98 -10.07
CA ASN A 359 15.00 -18.28 -9.30
C ASN A 359 14.47 -16.98 -8.66
N ILE A 360 13.60 -16.24 -9.34
CA ILE A 360 12.96 -15.04 -8.80
C ILE A 360 12.10 -15.41 -7.58
N ILE A 361 11.27 -16.45 -7.68
CA ILE A 361 10.45 -16.95 -6.56
C ILE A 361 11.33 -17.35 -5.37
N LYS A 362 12.46 -18.03 -5.63
CA LYS A 362 13.40 -18.49 -4.58
C LYS A 362 14.28 -17.37 -4.00
N SER A 363 14.19 -16.14 -4.53
CA SER A 363 14.97 -14.99 -4.05
C SER A 363 14.37 -14.31 -2.80
N VAL A 364 13.13 -14.63 -2.44
CA VAL A 364 12.43 -14.10 -1.25
C VAL A 364 12.33 -15.17 -0.15
N PRO A 365 12.08 -14.79 1.12
CA PRO A 365 11.86 -15.75 2.19
C PRO A 365 10.70 -16.71 1.91
N SER A 366 10.79 -17.92 2.46
CA SER A 366 9.77 -18.97 2.28
C SER A 366 8.43 -18.63 2.95
N TYR A 367 7.36 -19.31 2.55
CA TYR A 367 6.07 -19.27 3.26
C TYR A 367 6.23 -19.46 4.77
N GLU A 368 6.98 -20.49 5.20
CA GLU A 368 7.17 -20.77 6.63
C GLU A 368 7.92 -19.66 7.34
N THR A 369 8.97 -19.10 6.71
CA THR A 369 9.72 -17.96 7.26
C THR A 369 8.83 -16.73 7.46
N CYS A 370 8.04 -16.39 6.44
CA CYS A 370 7.10 -15.27 6.51
C CYS A 370 5.99 -15.51 7.53
N LYS A 371 5.41 -16.71 7.56
CA LYS A 371 4.38 -17.10 8.52
C LYS A 371 4.86 -17.03 9.95
N ASP A 372 6.05 -17.54 10.25
CA ASP A 372 6.64 -17.50 11.59
C ASP A 372 6.92 -16.05 12.04
N ALA A 373 7.44 -15.20 11.15
CA ALA A 373 7.62 -13.79 11.43
C ALA A 373 6.28 -13.07 11.68
N MET A 374 5.29 -13.28 10.81
CA MET A 374 3.95 -12.70 10.95
C MET A 374 3.27 -13.14 12.26
N LYS A 375 3.42 -14.41 12.65
CA LYS A 375 2.91 -14.92 13.93
C LYS A 375 3.57 -14.23 15.13
N ARG A 376 4.90 -14.08 15.12
CA ARG A 376 5.65 -13.34 16.16
C ARG A 376 5.23 -11.86 16.22
N ALA A 377 4.91 -11.28 15.07
CA ALA A 377 4.42 -9.91 14.95
C ALA A 377 2.92 -9.72 15.30
N GLY A 378 2.20 -10.78 15.70
CA GLY A 378 0.79 -10.71 16.05
C GLY A 378 -0.14 -10.48 14.86
N CYS A 379 0.29 -10.78 13.63
CA CYS A 379 -0.55 -10.69 12.44
C CYS A 379 -1.60 -11.80 12.42
N LYS A 380 -2.70 -11.54 11.72
CA LYS A 380 -3.63 -12.57 11.27
C LYS A 380 -2.96 -13.40 10.17
N ILE A 381 -3.09 -14.73 10.22
CA ILE A 381 -2.35 -15.64 9.33
C ILE A 381 -3.23 -16.69 8.64
N THR A 382 -4.53 -16.74 8.95
CA THR A 382 -5.52 -17.62 8.32
C THR A 382 -6.73 -16.85 7.80
N VAL A 383 -7.49 -17.48 6.90
CA VAL A 383 -8.76 -16.93 6.39
C VAL A 383 -9.78 -16.74 7.50
N GLU A 384 -9.79 -17.63 8.50
CA GLU A 384 -10.62 -17.52 9.69
C GLU A 384 -10.23 -16.31 10.57
N ASP A 385 -8.92 -16.03 10.73
CA ASP A 385 -8.45 -14.89 11.53
C ASP A 385 -8.94 -13.53 10.99
N ILE A 386 -9.13 -13.43 9.66
CA ILE A 386 -9.68 -12.23 8.99
C ILE A 386 -11.22 -12.27 8.86
N GLY A 387 -11.88 -13.24 9.49
CA GLY A 387 -13.34 -13.36 9.53
C GLY A 387 -13.98 -13.67 8.17
N LYS A 388 -13.22 -14.28 7.25
CA LYS A 388 -13.70 -14.65 5.91
C LYS A 388 -14.02 -16.14 5.88
N ASN A 389 -14.87 -16.54 4.95
CA ASN A 389 -15.05 -17.96 4.65
C ASN A 389 -14.09 -18.38 3.51
N GLU A 390 -13.68 -19.65 3.53
CA GLU A 390 -12.74 -20.21 2.54
C GLU A 390 -13.27 -20.06 1.11
N LYS A 391 -14.58 -20.26 0.90
CA LYS A 391 -15.15 -20.20 -0.45
C LYS A 391 -15.06 -18.82 -1.09
N LEU A 392 -15.29 -17.77 -0.32
CA LEU A 392 -15.14 -16.38 -0.73
C LEU A 392 -13.68 -16.09 -1.03
N PHE A 393 -12.77 -16.52 -0.16
CA PHE A 393 -11.34 -16.31 -0.34
C PHE A 393 -10.81 -16.99 -1.61
N GLU A 394 -11.19 -18.25 -1.84
CA GLU A 394 -10.89 -18.99 -3.08
C GLU A 394 -11.45 -18.28 -4.32
N ASN A 395 -12.70 -17.80 -4.26
CA ASN A 395 -13.30 -17.04 -5.34
C ASN A 395 -12.52 -15.74 -5.59
N CYS A 396 -12.09 -15.03 -4.53
CA CYS A 396 -11.27 -13.83 -4.69
C CYS A 396 -9.90 -14.14 -5.31
N ILE A 397 -9.24 -15.24 -4.94
CA ILE A 397 -8.02 -15.70 -5.63
C ILE A 397 -8.32 -15.97 -7.11
N LYS A 398 -9.44 -16.64 -7.41
CA LYS A 398 -9.84 -16.95 -8.78
C LYS A 398 -10.09 -15.68 -9.60
N PHE A 399 -10.86 -14.72 -9.11
CA PHE A 399 -11.32 -13.60 -9.94
C PHE A 399 -10.47 -12.33 -9.84
N SER A 400 -9.67 -12.17 -8.78
CA SER A 400 -8.80 -10.99 -8.60
C SER A 400 -7.88 -10.65 -9.78
N PRO A 401 -7.32 -11.60 -10.57
CA PRO A 401 -6.43 -11.24 -11.66
C PRO A 401 -7.08 -10.35 -12.73
N TYR A 402 -8.41 -10.34 -12.83
CA TYR A 402 -9.14 -9.51 -13.80
C TYR A 402 -9.47 -8.11 -13.27
N MET A 403 -9.28 -7.84 -11.97
CA MET A 403 -9.58 -6.54 -11.35
C MET A 403 -8.61 -5.42 -11.78
N ARG A 404 -7.44 -5.77 -12.35
CA ARG A 404 -6.44 -4.79 -12.77
C ARG A 404 -5.74 -5.24 -14.05
N LYS A 405 -5.47 -4.31 -14.96
CA LYS A 405 -4.57 -4.52 -16.11
C LYS A 405 -3.11 -4.59 -15.63
N ARG A 406 -2.75 -5.69 -14.96
CA ARG A 406 -1.43 -5.91 -14.35
C ARG A 406 -1.03 -7.38 -14.46
N LEU A 407 0.17 -7.62 -15.00
CA LEU A 407 0.72 -8.96 -15.06
C LEU A 407 1.34 -9.35 -13.71
N THR A 408 0.86 -10.45 -13.14
CA THR A 408 1.39 -11.12 -11.94
C THR A 408 1.54 -12.59 -12.26
N LEU A 409 2.29 -13.35 -11.44
CA LEU A 409 2.38 -14.80 -11.67
C LEU A 409 1.01 -15.48 -11.46
N LEU A 410 0.17 -14.98 -10.54
CA LEU A 410 -1.22 -15.44 -10.41
C LEU A 410 -2.04 -15.21 -11.70
N ARG A 411 -1.84 -14.08 -12.39
CA ARG A 411 -2.52 -13.77 -13.67
C ARG A 411 -2.15 -14.75 -14.78
N LEU A 412 -0.96 -15.35 -14.72
CA LEU A 412 -0.43 -16.32 -15.69
C LEU A 412 -0.85 -17.77 -15.41
N ARG A 413 -1.53 -18.05 -14.29
CA ARG A 413 -1.81 -19.44 -13.85
C ARG A 413 -2.49 -20.29 -14.92
N ASP A 414 -3.42 -19.72 -15.69
CA ASP A 414 -4.19 -20.45 -16.70
C ASP A 414 -3.37 -20.72 -17.97
N MET A 415 -2.23 -20.04 -18.14
CA MET A 415 -1.27 -20.28 -19.22
C MET A 415 -0.22 -21.34 -18.86
N ILE A 416 -0.10 -21.74 -17.60
CA ILE A 416 0.93 -22.65 -17.10
C ILE A 416 0.34 -24.05 -16.89
N LYS A 417 1.03 -25.08 -17.40
CA LYS A 417 0.74 -26.49 -17.11
C LYS A 417 1.95 -27.14 -16.45
N ILE A 418 1.73 -27.63 -15.24
CA ILE A 418 2.69 -28.48 -14.53
C ILE A 418 2.33 -29.93 -14.86
N GLY A 419 3.32 -30.70 -15.31
CA GLY A 419 3.18 -32.09 -15.75
C GLY A 419 3.19 -33.11 -14.63
#